data_AF-A0A5Q3QCY3-F1
#
_entry.id   AF-A0A5Q3QCY3-F1
#
_cell.length_a   1.000
_cell.length_b   1.000
_cell.length_c   1.000
_cell.angle_alpha   90.00
_cell.angle_beta   90.00
_cell.angle_gamma   90.00
#
_symmetry.space_group_name_H-M   'P 1'
#
loop_
_entity.id
_entity.type
_entity.pdbx_description
1 polymer ?
#
loop_
_entity_poly.entity_id
_entity_poly.type
_entity_poly.pdbx_seq_one_letter_code
_entity_poly.pdbx_strand_id
1 'polypeptide(L)'
;MTEHVPLVEVVRGGLREGVHHGSVVVVDRDGSIAWSRGEVETPMFPRSSSKPAQALGMLRSGLTLPDDADLALAAASHSGETAHVSRVREMLHRHGLSEADLHCPPDWPMHEPSRDAMLANGLRPQRVTMNCSGKHAAMLATCVQRGWSTTDYLDPKHPLQVSVHEAVVDLAGEPTATSTVDGCGAPLFAISLAGLARMYSALATAGIGTRRRRIADAMRAHPWLVSGTDREDVELMGAVPGLLSKIGAEGVLAVALPDGRAMALKIADGADRARLPLAIGVLRTLDVANDVLDALAESPVLGGGVRVGSVRVLR
;
A
#
# COMPACT_ATOMS: atom_id res chain seq x y z
N MET A 1 -10.33 -24.16 -0.53
CA MET A 1 -10.85 -22.88 -1.03
C MET A 1 -10.80 -21.91 0.15
N THR A 2 -10.29 -20.70 -0.03
CA THR A 2 -10.16 -19.70 1.05
C THR A 2 -11.54 -19.38 1.64
N GLU A 3 -11.72 -19.59 2.94
CA GLU A 3 -13.01 -19.37 3.61
C GLU A 3 -13.13 -17.91 4.06
N HIS A 4 -13.63 -17.06 3.16
CA HIS A 4 -13.96 -15.66 3.47
C HIS A 4 -15.34 -15.55 4.12
N VAL A 5 -15.46 -14.71 5.15
CA VAL A 5 -16.71 -14.49 5.90
C VAL A 5 -17.33 -13.13 5.55
N PRO A 6 -18.64 -12.93 5.73
CA PRO A 6 -19.25 -11.62 5.52
C PRO A 6 -18.72 -10.60 6.54
N LEU A 7 -18.21 -9.46 6.06
CA LEU A 7 -17.58 -8.43 6.90
C LEU A 7 -18.19 -7.04 6.73
N VAL A 8 -18.66 -6.70 5.54
CA VAL A 8 -19.16 -5.36 5.20
C VAL A 8 -20.47 -5.48 4.43
N GLU A 9 -21.47 -4.68 4.79
CA GLU A 9 -22.74 -4.58 4.07
C GLU A 9 -22.85 -3.27 3.30
N VAL A 10 -23.56 -3.33 2.19
CA VAL A 10 -24.06 -2.15 1.46
C VAL A 10 -25.54 -2.05 1.77
N VAL A 11 -25.96 -0.91 2.30
CA VAL A 11 -27.36 -0.62 2.63
C VAL A 11 -27.85 0.51 1.74
N ARG A 12 -29.03 0.34 1.13
CA ARG A 12 -29.73 1.37 0.35
C ARG A 12 -31.20 1.41 0.77
N GLY A 13 -31.68 2.58 1.17
CA GLY A 13 -33.08 2.75 1.60
C GLY A 13 -33.46 1.84 2.77
N GLY A 14 -32.52 1.51 3.65
CA GLY A 14 -32.71 0.59 4.78
C GLY A 14 -32.62 -0.90 4.43
N LEU A 15 -32.58 -1.27 3.14
CA LEU A 15 -32.40 -2.65 2.69
C LEU A 15 -30.92 -2.97 2.53
N ARG A 16 -30.48 -4.14 3.00
CA ARG A 16 -29.16 -4.70 2.68
C ARG A 16 -29.14 -5.09 1.20
N GLU A 17 -28.51 -4.25 0.39
CA GLU A 17 -28.37 -4.40 -1.06
C GLU A 17 -27.24 -5.38 -1.42
N GLY A 18 -26.17 -5.42 -0.63
CA GLY A 18 -25.02 -6.30 -0.90
C GLY A 18 -24.20 -6.62 0.33
N VAL A 19 -23.35 -7.64 0.21
CA VAL A 19 -22.42 -8.07 1.27
C VAL A 19 -21.06 -8.36 0.64
N HIS A 20 -20.03 -7.70 1.15
CA HIS A 20 -18.66 -8.01 0.84
C HIS A 20 -18.13 -9.04 1.85
N HIS A 21 -17.66 -10.17 1.33
CA HIS A 21 -16.96 -11.18 2.09
C HIS A 21 -15.47 -10.83 2.14
N GLY A 22 -14.76 -11.28 3.16
CA GLY A 22 -13.33 -11.10 3.26
C GLY A 22 -12.72 -11.84 4.44
N SER A 23 -11.45 -11.51 4.69
CA SER A 23 -10.72 -11.94 5.87
C SER A 23 -10.03 -10.74 6.51
N VAL A 24 -9.88 -10.79 7.83
CA VAL A 24 -9.16 -9.79 8.60
C VAL A 24 -8.42 -10.47 9.75
N VAL A 25 -7.21 -9.99 10.03
CA VAL A 25 -6.38 -10.43 11.16
C VAL A 25 -5.87 -9.21 11.90
N VAL A 26 -5.81 -9.32 13.22
CA VAL A 26 -5.10 -8.42 14.11
C VAL A 26 -3.99 -9.20 14.80
N VAL A 27 -2.80 -8.64 14.80
CA VAL A 27 -1.64 -9.15 15.53
C VAL A 27 -1.24 -8.20 16.64
N ASP A 28 -0.77 -8.76 17.76
CA ASP A 28 -0.15 -8.02 18.84
C ASP A 28 1.29 -7.61 18.49
N ARG A 29 1.90 -6.81 19.37
CA ARG A 29 3.26 -6.26 19.19
C ARG A 29 4.33 -7.34 18.97
N ASP A 30 4.13 -8.54 19.51
CA ASP A 30 5.04 -9.67 19.34
C ASP A 30 4.79 -10.47 18.03
N GLY A 31 3.78 -10.06 17.25
CA GLY A 31 3.38 -10.71 16.01
C GLY A 31 2.44 -11.91 16.18
N SER A 32 2.03 -12.24 17.41
CA SER A 32 1.00 -13.25 17.65
C SER A 32 -0.38 -12.76 17.20
N ILE A 33 -1.26 -13.66 16.75
CA ILE A 33 -2.62 -13.31 16.35
C ILE A 33 -3.44 -13.03 17.61
N ALA A 34 -3.84 -11.77 17.78
CA ALA A 34 -4.77 -11.36 18.84
C ALA A 34 -6.18 -11.88 18.54
N TRP A 35 -6.64 -11.70 17.29
CA TRP A 35 -7.86 -12.30 16.77
C TRP A 35 -7.91 -12.22 15.24
N SER A 36 -8.78 -13.04 14.63
CA SER A 36 -9.04 -13.02 13.19
C SER A 36 -10.51 -13.33 12.87
N ARG A 37 -10.94 -12.99 11.65
CA ARG A 37 -12.19 -13.44 11.05
C ARG A 37 -11.95 -13.87 9.61
N GLY A 38 -12.45 -15.05 9.23
CA GLY A 38 -12.16 -15.69 7.94
C GLY A 38 -10.78 -16.33 7.90
N GLU A 39 -10.42 -16.87 6.74
CA GLU A 39 -9.13 -17.53 6.49
C GLU A 39 -8.00 -16.50 6.31
N VAL A 40 -6.93 -16.59 7.10
CA VAL A 40 -5.85 -15.57 7.19
C VAL A 40 -4.45 -16.13 6.97
N GLU A 41 -4.27 -17.44 6.96
CA GLU A 41 -2.99 -18.14 6.78
C GLU A 41 -2.78 -18.56 5.33
N THR A 42 -3.87 -18.74 4.56
CA THR A 42 -3.79 -19.04 3.12
C THR A 42 -3.06 -17.90 2.38
N PRO A 43 -2.00 -18.20 1.63
CA PRO A 43 -1.24 -17.19 0.91
C PRO A 43 -2.09 -16.43 -0.11
N MET A 44 -1.89 -15.12 -0.14
CA MET A 44 -2.50 -14.20 -1.10
C MET A 44 -1.45 -13.22 -1.61
N PHE A 45 -1.76 -12.51 -2.69
CA PHE A 45 -0.87 -11.46 -3.18
C PHE A 45 -1.21 -10.12 -2.50
N PRO A 46 -0.36 -9.58 -1.60
CA PRO A 46 -0.58 -8.30 -0.94
C PRO A 46 -0.51 -7.09 -1.89
N ARG A 47 0.00 -7.30 -3.11
CA ARG A 47 0.19 -6.27 -4.15
C ARG A 47 0.94 -5.07 -3.57
N SER A 48 0.40 -3.86 -3.75
CA SER A 48 1.05 -2.63 -3.32
C SER A 48 1.28 -2.52 -1.81
N SER A 49 0.59 -3.29 -0.97
CA SER A 49 0.84 -3.30 0.47
C SER A 49 2.22 -3.85 0.85
N SER A 50 2.94 -4.51 -0.07
CA SER A 50 4.33 -4.95 0.18
C SER A 50 5.40 -3.90 -0.12
N LYS A 51 5.04 -2.72 -0.65
CA LYS A 51 6.03 -1.72 -1.05
C LYS A 51 6.98 -1.25 0.06
N PRO A 52 6.57 -1.14 1.33
CA PRO A 52 7.52 -0.88 2.42
C PRO A 52 8.61 -1.96 2.54
N ALA A 53 8.29 -3.23 2.30
CA ALA A 53 9.30 -4.31 2.25
C ALA A 53 10.21 -4.17 1.02
N GLN A 54 9.67 -3.75 -0.14
CA GLN A 54 10.50 -3.47 -1.32
C GLN A 54 11.48 -2.31 -1.05
N ALA A 55 11.03 -1.26 -0.36
CA ALA A 55 11.89 -0.17 0.10
C ALA A 55 12.98 -0.65 1.07
N LEU A 56 12.66 -1.58 1.98
CA LEU A 56 13.66 -2.19 2.86
C LEU A 56 14.73 -2.96 2.08
N GLY A 57 14.33 -3.74 1.08
CA GLY A 57 15.27 -4.43 0.18
C GLY A 57 16.23 -3.43 -0.50
N MET A 58 15.71 -2.33 -1.03
CA MET A 58 16.52 -1.27 -1.63
C MET A 58 17.50 -0.64 -0.62
N LEU A 59 17.05 -0.29 0.59
CA LEU A 59 17.91 0.27 1.64
C LEU A 59 18.98 -0.73 2.12
N ARG A 60 18.67 -2.03 2.14
CA ARG A 60 19.65 -3.10 2.43
C ARG A 60 20.70 -3.23 1.34
N SER A 61 20.28 -3.06 0.09
CA SER A 61 21.15 -3.04 -1.08
C SER A 61 22.00 -1.78 -1.18
N GLY A 62 21.81 -0.78 -0.31
CA GLY A 62 22.64 0.43 -0.25
C GLY A 62 22.03 1.68 -0.88
N LEU A 63 20.73 1.67 -1.21
CA LEU A 63 20.03 2.86 -1.67
C LEU A 63 20.19 4.01 -0.67
N THR A 64 20.67 5.14 -1.16
CA THR A 64 20.71 6.42 -0.47
C THR A 64 19.87 7.43 -1.22
N LEU A 65 18.93 8.07 -0.52
CA LEU A 65 18.09 9.15 -1.03
C LEU A 65 18.37 10.42 -0.22
N PRO A 66 18.33 11.61 -0.83
CA PRO A 66 18.70 12.87 -0.19
C PRO A 66 17.71 13.28 0.91
N ASP A 67 16.45 12.88 0.79
CA ASP A 67 15.41 13.17 1.76
C ASP A 67 14.48 11.96 1.96
N ASP A 68 13.64 12.04 2.99
CA ASP A 68 12.68 10.99 3.33
C ASP A 68 11.40 11.07 2.49
N ALA A 69 11.14 12.18 1.80
CA ALA A 69 10.02 12.31 0.86
C ALA A 69 10.22 11.40 -0.36
N ASP A 70 11.45 11.25 -0.85
CA ASP A 70 11.80 10.26 -1.87
C ASP A 70 11.63 8.83 -1.37
N LEU A 71 11.93 8.56 -0.10
CA LEU A 71 11.76 7.24 0.50
C LEU A 71 10.27 6.90 0.66
N ALA A 72 9.44 7.87 1.02
CA ALA A 72 7.98 7.73 1.03
C ALA A 72 7.47 7.39 -0.38
N LEU A 73 7.97 8.09 -1.41
CA LEU A 73 7.63 7.83 -2.80
C LEU A 73 8.12 6.45 -3.30
N ALA A 74 9.24 5.96 -2.79
CA ALA A 74 9.73 4.60 -3.05
C ALA A 74 8.80 3.51 -2.47
N ALA A 75 8.07 3.82 -1.41
CA ALA A 75 7.05 2.95 -0.80
C ALA A 75 5.62 3.21 -1.31
N ALA A 76 5.44 4.09 -2.30
CA ALA A 76 4.15 4.64 -2.67
C ALA A 76 3.36 3.86 -3.74
N SER A 77 2.04 4.05 -3.70
CA SER A 77 1.14 3.91 -4.85
C SER A 77 0.58 5.29 -5.19
N HIS A 78 1.43 6.19 -5.67
CA HIS A 78 1.05 7.59 -5.83
C HIS A 78 -0.09 7.77 -6.86
N SER A 79 -0.91 8.82 -6.70
CA SER A 79 -2.07 9.05 -7.56
C SER A 79 -1.75 9.76 -8.88
N GLY A 80 -0.47 9.89 -9.23
CA GLY A 80 -0.03 10.54 -10.48
C GLY A 80 -0.24 12.06 -10.54
N GLU A 81 -0.46 12.71 -9.40
CA GLU A 81 -0.57 14.18 -9.33
C GLU A 81 0.75 14.87 -9.67
N THR A 82 0.70 16.14 -10.08
CA THR A 82 1.85 16.88 -10.62
C THR A 82 3.09 16.83 -9.70
N ALA A 83 2.92 17.05 -8.40
CA ALA A 83 4.05 17.00 -7.47
C ALA A 83 4.63 15.58 -7.28
N HIS A 84 3.83 14.53 -7.41
CA HIS A 84 4.35 13.15 -7.47
C HIS A 84 5.22 12.97 -8.71
N VAL A 85 4.68 13.29 -9.89
CA VAL A 85 5.34 13.09 -11.18
C VAL A 85 6.64 13.88 -11.26
N SER A 86 6.64 15.13 -10.81
CA SER A 86 7.84 15.96 -10.77
C SER A 86 8.94 15.35 -9.91
N ARG A 87 8.60 14.79 -8.74
CA ARG A 87 9.57 14.15 -7.84
C ARG A 87 10.12 12.83 -8.43
N VAL A 88 9.29 12.03 -9.11
CA VAL A 88 9.76 10.84 -9.84
C VAL A 88 10.80 11.24 -10.91
N ARG A 89 10.50 12.27 -11.71
CA ARG A 89 11.44 12.79 -12.71
C ARG A 89 12.74 13.26 -12.08
N GLU A 90 12.67 14.00 -10.98
CA GLU A 90 13.86 14.48 -10.27
C GLU A 90 14.72 13.33 -9.74
N MET A 91 14.09 12.30 -9.18
CA MET A 91 14.79 11.10 -8.69
C MET A 91 15.53 10.37 -9.83
N LEU A 92 14.90 10.23 -10.99
CA LEU A 92 15.52 9.65 -12.19
C LEU A 92 16.70 10.50 -12.68
N HIS A 93 16.50 11.81 -12.86
CA HIS A 93 17.54 12.71 -13.37
C HIS A 93 18.78 12.75 -12.48
N ARG A 94 18.62 12.71 -11.14
CA ARG A 94 19.74 12.64 -10.20
C ARG A 94 20.65 11.43 -10.39
N HIS A 95 20.14 10.38 -11.03
CA HIS A 95 20.88 9.15 -11.32
C HIS A 95 21.22 9.00 -12.82
N GLY A 96 21.09 10.09 -13.60
CA GLY A 96 21.38 10.07 -15.04
C GLY A 96 20.36 9.28 -15.87
N LEU A 97 19.14 9.11 -15.35
CA LEU A 97 18.06 8.35 -15.97
C LEU A 97 16.93 9.27 -16.42
N SER A 98 16.03 8.70 -17.23
CA SER A 98 14.86 9.34 -17.79
C SER A 98 13.61 8.47 -17.62
N GLU A 99 12.45 8.98 -18.03
CA GLU A 99 11.21 8.18 -18.05
C GLU A 99 11.29 6.94 -18.96
N ALA A 100 12.21 6.92 -19.92
CA ALA A 100 12.40 5.79 -20.83
C ALA A 100 13.00 4.56 -20.12
N ASP A 101 13.68 4.76 -18.99
CA ASP A 101 14.27 3.70 -18.16
C ASP A 101 13.23 3.02 -17.26
N LEU A 102 12.04 3.62 -17.10
CA LEU A 102 10.94 3.01 -16.35
C LEU A 102 10.39 1.80 -17.11
N HIS A 103 10.28 0.66 -16.42
CA HIS A 103 9.75 -0.57 -17.01
C HIS A 103 8.30 -0.84 -16.58
N CYS A 104 7.73 -0.05 -15.64
CA CYS A 104 6.30 -0.06 -15.38
C CYS A 104 5.51 0.38 -16.62
N PRO A 105 4.35 -0.21 -16.92
CA PRO A 105 3.57 0.14 -18.11
C PRO A 105 3.16 1.62 -18.08
N PRO A 106 2.92 2.24 -19.25
CA PRO A 106 2.29 3.55 -19.30
C PRO A 106 0.87 3.46 -18.75
N ASP A 107 0.47 4.40 -17.90
CA ASP A 107 -0.87 4.45 -17.30
C ASP A 107 -1.33 5.89 -17.08
N TRP A 108 -2.62 6.08 -16.83
CA TRP A 108 -3.17 7.38 -16.43
C TRP A 108 -2.92 7.65 -14.93
N PRO A 109 -2.88 8.93 -14.50
CA PRO A 109 -2.99 9.26 -13.08
C PRO A 109 -4.24 8.64 -12.48
N MET A 110 -4.13 8.12 -11.24
CA MET A 110 -5.32 7.67 -10.49
C MET A 110 -6.17 8.86 -10.01
N HIS A 111 -5.55 10.03 -9.81
CA HIS A 111 -6.26 11.26 -9.47
C HIS A 111 -7.01 11.77 -10.70
N GLU A 112 -8.35 11.70 -10.66
CA GLU A 112 -9.21 12.01 -11.81
C GLU A 112 -8.99 13.43 -12.37
N PRO A 113 -8.88 14.50 -11.56
CA PRO A 113 -8.57 15.83 -12.08
C PRO A 113 -7.23 15.89 -12.82
N SER A 114 -6.21 15.13 -12.38
CA SER A 114 -4.92 15.06 -13.08
C SER A 114 -5.03 14.29 -14.40
N ARG A 115 -5.79 13.19 -14.43
CA ARG A 115 -6.11 12.46 -15.67
C ARG A 115 -6.85 13.35 -16.65
N ASP A 116 -7.89 14.05 -16.19
CA ASP A 116 -8.74 14.88 -17.03
C ASP A 116 -7.97 16.09 -17.58
N ALA A 117 -7.08 16.68 -16.78
CA ALA A 117 -6.14 17.70 -17.25
C ALA A 117 -5.20 17.15 -18.34
N MET A 118 -4.66 15.93 -18.19
CA MET A 118 -3.83 15.32 -19.23
C MET A 118 -4.62 15.09 -20.53
N LEU A 119 -5.84 14.56 -20.44
CA LEU A 119 -6.73 14.36 -21.59
C LEU A 119 -7.05 15.67 -22.31
N ALA A 120 -7.39 16.73 -21.56
CA ALA A 120 -7.66 18.06 -22.10
C ALA A 120 -6.45 18.67 -22.83
N ASN A 121 -5.23 18.31 -22.42
CA ASN A 121 -3.99 18.72 -23.08
C ASN A 121 -3.53 17.76 -24.20
N GLY A 122 -4.35 16.77 -24.59
CA GLY A 122 -4.03 15.82 -25.66
C GLY A 122 -2.88 14.87 -25.33
N LEU A 123 -2.58 14.69 -24.03
CA LEU A 123 -1.56 13.75 -23.59
C LEU A 123 -2.09 12.31 -23.61
N ARG A 124 -1.17 11.34 -23.48
CA ARG A 124 -1.45 9.89 -23.47
C ARG A 124 -1.01 9.29 -22.12
N PRO A 125 -1.38 8.05 -21.79
CA PRO A 125 -0.80 7.34 -20.65
C PRO A 125 0.73 7.37 -20.70
N GLN A 126 1.38 7.63 -19.56
CA GLN A 126 2.83 7.73 -19.44
C GLN A 126 3.31 6.82 -18.32
N ARG A 127 4.57 6.37 -18.41
CA ARG A 127 5.14 5.48 -17.38
C ARG A 127 5.33 6.21 -16.05
N VAL A 128 5.65 7.50 -16.10
CA VAL A 128 5.85 8.35 -14.91
C VAL A 128 4.55 8.68 -14.16
N THR A 129 3.39 8.54 -14.80
CA THR A 129 2.08 8.75 -14.18
C THR A 129 1.50 7.49 -13.56
N MET A 130 2.07 6.32 -13.91
CA MET A 130 1.72 5.03 -13.32
C MET A 130 2.06 5.03 -11.83
N ASN A 131 1.14 4.54 -11.00
CA ASN A 131 1.19 4.66 -9.54
C ASN A 131 2.41 4.01 -8.85
N CYS A 132 3.15 3.13 -9.53
CA CYS A 132 4.37 2.49 -9.04
C CYS A 132 5.63 3.19 -9.55
N SER A 133 5.54 4.22 -10.38
CA SER A 133 6.72 4.82 -11.04
C SER A 133 7.74 5.35 -10.04
N GLY A 134 7.31 5.88 -8.88
CA GLY A 134 8.20 6.25 -7.77
C GLY A 134 9.03 5.09 -7.21
N LYS A 135 8.40 3.94 -7.00
CA LYS A 135 9.10 2.70 -6.62
C LYS A 135 10.07 2.23 -7.70
N HIS A 136 9.69 2.31 -8.97
CA HIS A 136 10.59 1.95 -10.08
C HIS A 136 11.78 2.90 -10.18
N ALA A 137 11.58 4.21 -9.98
CA ALA A 137 12.67 5.18 -9.92
C ALA A 137 13.65 4.86 -8.77
N ALA A 138 13.14 4.46 -7.60
CA ALA A 138 13.99 4.04 -6.48
C ALA A 138 14.74 2.72 -6.77
N MET A 139 14.10 1.77 -7.46
CA MET A 139 14.74 0.53 -7.91
C MET A 139 15.90 0.82 -8.87
N LEU A 140 15.66 1.70 -9.85
CA LEU A 140 16.68 2.13 -10.80
C LEU A 140 17.82 2.91 -10.12
N ALA A 141 17.49 3.83 -9.21
CA ALA A 141 18.47 4.55 -8.39
C ALA A 141 19.35 3.58 -7.59
N THR A 142 18.75 2.53 -7.02
CA THR A 142 19.49 1.45 -6.35
C THR A 142 20.45 0.78 -7.32
N CYS A 143 20.01 0.44 -8.53
CA CYS A 143 20.86 -0.20 -9.53
C CYS A 143 22.05 0.69 -9.91
N VAL A 144 21.82 1.99 -10.19
CA VAL A 144 22.88 2.95 -10.51
C VAL A 144 23.89 3.07 -9.37
N GLN A 145 23.43 3.25 -8.13
CA GLN A 145 24.33 3.37 -6.96
C GLN A 145 25.15 2.10 -6.69
N ARG A 146 24.71 0.95 -7.19
CA ARG A 146 25.38 -0.34 -7.01
C ARG A 146 26.15 -0.82 -8.24
N GLY A 147 26.12 -0.06 -9.34
CA GLY A 147 26.70 -0.47 -10.61
C GLY A 147 26.02 -1.72 -11.19
N TRP A 148 24.74 -1.95 -10.85
CA TRP A 148 23.94 -3.03 -11.40
C TRP A 148 23.23 -2.57 -12.68
N SER A 149 22.81 -3.56 -13.47
CA SER A 149 22.07 -3.31 -14.70
C SER A 149 20.72 -2.65 -14.42
N THR A 150 20.39 -1.65 -15.24
CA THR A 150 19.10 -0.94 -15.21
C THR A 150 18.10 -1.48 -16.22
N THR A 151 18.49 -2.44 -17.07
CA THR A 151 17.66 -2.96 -18.17
C THR A 151 16.95 -4.27 -17.81
N ASP A 152 17.38 -4.97 -16.77
CA ASP A 152 16.83 -6.24 -16.31
C ASP A 152 16.50 -6.22 -14.80
N TYR A 153 16.38 -5.04 -14.19
CA TYR A 153 16.12 -4.88 -12.75
C TYR A 153 14.80 -5.50 -12.26
N LEU A 154 13.91 -5.91 -13.16
CA LEU A 154 12.67 -6.62 -12.85
C LEU A 154 12.82 -8.16 -12.90
N ASP A 155 13.94 -8.68 -13.41
CA ASP A 155 14.21 -10.12 -13.40
C ASP A 155 14.26 -10.62 -11.94
N PRO A 156 13.50 -11.66 -11.56
CA PRO A 156 13.55 -12.25 -10.22
C PRO A 156 14.96 -12.65 -9.75
N LYS A 157 15.90 -12.91 -10.67
CA LYS A 157 17.30 -13.24 -10.37
C LYS A 157 18.20 -12.00 -10.22
N HIS A 158 17.73 -10.81 -10.58
CA HIS A 158 18.49 -9.59 -10.42
C HIS A 158 18.79 -9.34 -8.92
N PRO A 159 20.01 -8.93 -8.53
CA PRO A 159 20.38 -8.74 -7.12
C PRO A 159 19.42 -7.85 -6.32
N LEU A 160 18.84 -6.84 -6.97
CA LEU A 160 17.77 -6.02 -6.42
C LEU A 160 16.56 -6.86 -5.98
N GLN A 161 16.04 -7.73 -6.86
CA GLN A 161 14.82 -8.48 -6.61
C GLN A 161 15.04 -9.60 -5.59
N VAL A 162 16.24 -10.17 -5.54
CA VAL A 162 16.65 -11.09 -4.46
C VAL A 162 16.60 -10.38 -3.11
N SER A 163 17.20 -9.19 -2.98
CA SER A 163 17.17 -8.40 -1.74
C SER A 163 15.75 -7.98 -1.34
N VAL A 164 14.89 -7.67 -2.32
CA VAL A 164 13.47 -7.38 -2.08
C VAL A 164 12.73 -8.63 -1.57
N HIS A 165 12.98 -9.79 -2.16
CA HIS A 165 12.40 -11.06 -1.72
C HIS A 165 12.79 -11.38 -0.28
N GLU A 166 14.09 -11.27 0.04
CA GLU A 166 14.59 -11.47 1.41
C GLU A 166 13.96 -10.50 2.42
N ALA A 167 13.75 -9.24 2.03
CA ALA A 167 13.07 -8.25 2.87
C ALA A 167 11.58 -8.59 3.12
N VAL A 168 10.89 -9.15 2.12
CA VAL A 168 9.51 -9.64 2.28
C VAL A 168 9.46 -10.81 3.24
N VAL A 169 10.31 -11.83 3.06
CA VAL A 169 10.37 -13.02 3.93
C VAL A 169 10.68 -12.63 5.37
N ASP A 170 11.69 -11.79 5.58
CA ASP A 170 12.11 -11.33 6.90
C ASP A 170 11.02 -10.54 7.63
N LEU A 171 10.35 -9.59 6.96
CA LEU A 171 9.30 -8.80 7.61
C LEU A 171 8.01 -9.61 7.83
N ALA A 172 7.65 -10.50 6.89
CA ALA A 172 6.46 -11.32 7.04
C ALA A 172 6.65 -12.43 8.10
N GLY A 173 7.91 -12.79 8.40
CA GLY A 173 8.24 -13.87 9.31
C GLY A 173 7.88 -15.25 8.78
N GLU A 174 7.78 -15.40 7.45
CA GLU A 174 7.39 -16.63 6.77
C GLU A 174 7.99 -16.69 5.35
N PRO A 175 8.20 -17.90 4.80
CA PRO A 175 8.60 -18.04 3.40
C PRO A 175 7.46 -17.62 2.47
N THR A 176 7.81 -17.12 1.28
CA THR A 176 6.83 -16.84 0.22
C THR A 176 6.33 -18.15 -0.37
N ALA A 177 5.01 -18.33 -0.50
CA ALA A 177 4.45 -19.56 -1.03
C ALA A 177 4.66 -19.72 -2.54
N THR A 178 4.59 -18.62 -3.28
CA THR A 178 4.85 -18.54 -4.71
C THR A 178 5.17 -17.10 -5.11
N SER A 179 5.67 -16.92 -6.32
CA SER A 179 5.91 -15.60 -6.91
C SER A 179 5.36 -15.51 -8.33
N THR A 180 4.94 -14.32 -8.73
CA THR A 180 4.50 -14.00 -10.09
C THR A 180 4.91 -12.57 -10.45
N VAL A 181 4.35 -12.02 -11.52
CA VAL A 181 4.58 -10.65 -11.98
C VAL A 181 3.39 -9.76 -11.59
N ASP A 182 3.66 -8.63 -10.93
CA ASP A 182 2.67 -7.60 -10.61
C ASP A 182 2.24 -6.83 -11.87
N GLY A 183 1.15 -6.07 -11.80
CA GLY A 183 0.71 -5.18 -12.88
C GLY A 183 1.73 -4.10 -13.27
N CYS A 184 2.69 -3.80 -12.38
CA CYS A 184 3.82 -2.93 -12.69
C CYS A 184 5.00 -3.63 -13.38
N GLY A 185 4.96 -4.95 -13.55
CA GLY A 185 6.04 -5.75 -14.11
C GLY A 185 7.06 -6.25 -13.10
N ALA A 186 7.04 -5.77 -11.85
CA ALA A 186 7.95 -6.25 -10.81
C ALA A 186 7.51 -7.60 -10.23
N PRO A 187 8.45 -8.38 -9.65
CA PRO A 187 8.12 -9.59 -8.89
C PRO A 187 7.12 -9.32 -7.76
N LEU A 188 6.18 -10.25 -7.61
CA LEU A 188 5.09 -10.24 -6.66
C LEU A 188 5.11 -11.52 -5.86
N PHE A 189 5.18 -11.40 -4.53
CA PHE A 189 5.39 -12.53 -3.64
C PHE A 189 4.13 -12.82 -2.82
N ALA A 190 3.66 -14.07 -2.86
CA ALA A 190 2.51 -14.50 -2.07
C ALA A 190 2.93 -14.78 -0.62
N ILE A 191 2.21 -14.16 0.32
CA ILE A 191 2.32 -14.34 1.77
C ILE A 191 0.93 -14.39 2.38
N SER A 192 0.81 -14.89 3.59
CA SER A 192 -0.44 -14.90 4.37
C SER A 192 -0.85 -13.47 4.76
N LEU A 193 -2.13 -13.32 5.13
CA LEU A 193 -2.62 -12.06 5.68
C LEU A 193 -1.99 -11.77 7.05
N ALA A 194 -1.75 -12.82 7.85
CA ALA A 194 -1.03 -12.73 9.11
C ALA A 194 0.41 -12.25 8.92
N GLY A 195 1.11 -12.76 7.90
CA GLY A 195 2.45 -12.32 7.50
C GLY A 195 2.47 -10.86 7.08
N LEU A 196 1.45 -10.39 6.34
CA LEU A 196 1.31 -8.98 6.03
C LEU A 196 1.11 -8.12 7.29
N ALA A 197 0.29 -8.54 8.26
CA ALA A 197 0.11 -7.81 9.51
C ALA A 197 1.41 -7.75 10.34
N ARG A 198 2.16 -8.87 10.45
CA ARG A 198 3.48 -8.93 11.10
C ARG A 198 4.50 -7.98 10.45
N MET A 199 4.50 -7.89 9.11
CA MET A 199 5.34 -6.94 8.38
C MET A 199 5.12 -5.50 8.83
N TYR A 200 3.86 -5.09 9.03
CA TYR A 200 3.54 -3.73 9.46
C TYR A 200 3.85 -3.50 10.94
N SER A 201 3.59 -4.49 11.80
CA SER A 201 4.01 -4.46 13.21
C SER A 201 5.54 -4.28 13.35
N ALA A 202 6.32 -5.03 12.56
CA ALA A 202 7.78 -4.97 12.56
C ALA A 202 8.32 -3.62 12.07
N LEU A 203 7.63 -2.95 11.14
CA LEU A 203 7.99 -1.60 10.68
C LEU A 203 7.64 -0.54 11.74
N ALA A 204 6.45 -0.62 12.33
CA ALA A 204 5.95 0.36 13.29
C ALA A 204 6.75 0.36 14.60
N THR A 205 7.24 -0.80 15.03
CA THR A 205 7.99 -1.00 16.30
C THR A 205 9.50 -0.93 16.15
N ALA A 206 10.00 -0.72 14.94
CA ALA A 206 11.42 -0.70 14.67
C ALA A 206 12.15 0.39 15.48
N GLY A 207 13.34 0.03 15.99
CA GLY A 207 14.18 0.93 16.78
C GLY A 207 14.60 2.18 16.01
N ILE A 208 14.74 3.30 16.73
CA ILE A 208 15.22 4.58 16.17
C ILE A 208 16.56 4.36 15.46
N GLY A 209 16.72 4.96 14.28
CA GLY A 209 17.94 4.85 13.45
C GLY A 209 18.01 3.60 12.58
N THR A 210 17.08 2.65 12.71
CA THR A 210 17.04 1.48 11.81
C THR A 210 16.40 1.83 10.45
N ARG A 211 16.77 1.09 9.40
CA ARG A 211 16.17 1.23 8.05
C ARG A 211 14.66 1.01 8.06
N ARG A 212 14.19 0.01 8.84
CA ARG A 212 12.76 -0.28 9.02
C ARG A 212 12.02 0.93 9.59
N ARG A 213 12.58 1.54 10.64
CA ARG A 213 12.01 2.73 11.27
C ARG A 213 11.99 3.92 10.32
N ARG A 214 13.08 4.15 9.58
CA ARG A 214 13.16 5.24 8.59
C ARG A 214 12.05 5.15 7.52
N ILE A 215 11.72 3.94 7.05
CA ILE A 215 10.62 3.74 6.09
C ILE A 215 9.28 4.14 6.71
N ALA A 216 8.99 3.66 7.92
CA ALA A 216 7.74 4.00 8.61
C ALA A 216 7.63 5.50 8.86
N ASP A 217 8.71 6.15 9.31
CA ASP A 217 8.74 7.58 9.57
C ASP A 217 8.60 8.41 8.29
N ALA A 218 9.27 8.03 7.21
CA ALA A 218 9.14 8.67 5.90
C ALA A 218 7.68 8.64 5.39
N MET A 219 7.04 7.46 5.46
CA MET A 219 5.64 7.31 5.05
C MET A 219 4.69 8.16 5.90
N ARG A 220 4.88 8.20 7.22
CA ARG A 220 4.09 9.00 8.16
C ARG A 220 4.30 10.50 8.00
N ALA A 221 5.52 10.93 7.66
CA ALA A 221 5.86 12.33 7.44
C ALA A 221 5.31 12.83 6.09
N HIS A 222 5.14 11.93 5.11
CA HIS A 222 4.71 12.27 3.77
C HIS A 222 3.57 11.37 3.27
N PRO A 223 2.44 11.26 3.99
CA PRO A 223 1.38 10.32 3.65
C PRO A 223 0.76 10.64 2.29
N TRP A 224 0.69 11.92 1.92
CA TRP A 224 0.25 12.34 0.58
C TRP A 224 1.13 11.76 -0.52
N LEU A 225 2.47 11.77 -0.38
CA LEU A 225 3.39 11.17 -1.36
C LEU A 225 3.24 9.65 -1.48
N VAL A 226 2.85 8.97 -0.39
CA VAL A 226 2.62 7.52 -0.36
C VAL A 226 1.40 7.13 -1.20
N SER A 227 0.42 8.02 -1.32
CA SER A 227 -0.87 7.72 -1.90
C SER A 227 -1.37 8.86 -2.79
N GLY A 228 -1.97 9.91 -2.22
CA GLY A 228 -2.46 11.06 -2.96
C GLY A 228 -3.77 11.55 -2.36
N THR A 229 -4.32 12.60 -2.97
CA THR A 229 -5.50 13.32 -2.47
C THR A 229 -6.71 12.39 -2.27
N ASP A 230 -7.40 12.53 -1.13
CA ASP A 230 -8.63 11.83 -0.74
C ASP A 230 -8.56 10.29 -0.72
N ARG A 231 -7.40 9.72 -0.37
CA ARG A 231 -7.18 8.27 -0.32
C ARG A 231 -6.94 7.73 1.07
N GLU A 232 -7.26 6.45 1.25
CA GLU A 232 -7.32 5.79 2.56
C GLU A 232 -6.01 5.90 3.35
N ASP A 233 -4.86 5.74 2.69
CA ASP A 233 -3.56 5.87 3.36
C ASP A 233 -3.32 7.27 3.93
N VAL A 234 -3.75 8.32 3.22
CA VAL A 234 -3.64 9.72 3.69
C VAL A 234 -4.60 9.96 4.84
N GLU A 235 -5.86 9.55 4.68
CA GLU A 235 -6.90 9.71 5.70
C GLU A 235 -6.51 8.99 7.00
N LEU A 236 -6.08 7.72 6.92
CA LEU A 236 -5.74 6.93 8.10
C LEU A 236 -4.48 7.44 8.81
N MET A 237 -3.42 7.77 8.07
CA MET A 237 -2.19 8.29 8.68
C MET A 237 -2.35 9.72 9.20
N GLY A 238 -3.26 10.52 8.61
CA GLY A 238 -3.62 11.85 9.11
C GLY A 238 -4.52 11.80 10.34
N ALA A 239 -5.43 10.83 10.42
CA ALA A 239 -6.40 10.71 11.51
C ALA A 239 -5.83 10.10 12.80
N VAL A 240 -4.75 9.31 12.72
CA VAL A 240 -4.19 8.59 13.88
C VAL A 240 -2.68 8.84 13.98
N PRO A 241 -2.22 9.64 14.97
CA PRO A 241 -0.80 9.91 15.16
C PRO A 241 0.03 8.62 15.30
N GLY A 242 1.07 8.51 14.47
CA GLY A 242 1.97 7.35 14.47
C GLY A 242 1.40 6.09 13.80
N LEU A 243 0.21 6.14 13.19
CA LEU A 243 -0.30 5.04 12.39
C LEU A 243 0.51 4.91 11.08
N LEU A 244 0.79 3.68 10.66
CA LEU A 244 1.37 3.37 9.36
C LEU A 244 0.31 2.64 8.53
N SER A 245 0.05 3.07 7.30
CA SER A 245 -0.94 2.44 6.40
C SER A 245 -0.38 2.21 5.00
N LYS A 246 -0.80 1.10 4.37
CA LYS A 246 -0.68 0.95 2.92
C LYS A 246 -1.79 0.09 2.34
N ILE A 247 -2.55 0.66 1.41
CA ILE A 247 -3.47 -0.10 0.56
C ILE A 247 -2.73 -0.95 -0.49
N GLY A 248 -3.37 -2.06 -0.85
CA GLY A 248 -3.03 -2.96 -1.94
C GLY A 248 -4.22 -3.11 -2.88
N ALA A 249 -3.94 -3.36 -4.16
CA ALA A 249 -4.98 -3.72 -5.13
C ALA A 249 -5.71 -5.00 -4.69
N GLU A 250 -6.86 -5.28 -5.30
CA GLU A 250 -7.71 -6.42 -4.94
C GLU A 250 -8.17 -6.37 -3.47
N GLY A 251 -8.57 -5.19 -2.98
CA GLY A 251 -9.20 -5.06 -1.67
C GLY A 251 -8.29 -5.36 -0.47
N VAL A 252 -6.97 -5.20 -0.61
CA VAL A 252 -6.00 -5.40 0.48
C VAL A 252 -5.71 -4.07 1.20
N LEU A 253 -5.54 -4.13 2.51
CA LEU A 253 -5.02 -3.02 3.31
C LEU A 253 -4.27 -3.59 4.52
N ALA A 254 -3.15 -2.95 4.87
CA ALA A 254 -2.40 -3.22 6.08
C ALA A 254 -2.16 -1.94 6.87
N VAL A 255 -2.29 -2.03 8.18
CA VAL A 255 -2.20 -0.90 9.11
C VAL A 255 -1.44 -1.34 10.36
N ALA A 256 -0.59 -0.47 10.91
CA ALA A 256 0.00 -0.66 12.23
C ALA A 256 -0.08 0.60 13.10
N LEU A 257 -0.40 0.38 14.37
CA LEU A 257 -0.41 1.38 15.43
C LEU A 257 1.01 1.60 15.98
N PRO A 258 1.28 2.76 16.60
CA PRO A 258 2.61 3.07 17.15
C PRO A 258 3.03 2.15 18.31
N ASP A 259 2.08 1.46 18.95
CA ASP A 259 2.35 0.48 20.01
C ASP A 259 2.71 -0.92 19.48
N GLY A 260 2.62 -1.13 18.17
CA GLY A 260 2.96 -2.37 17.49
C GLY A 260 1.80 -3.32 17.21
N ARG A 261 0.59 -3.02 17.68
CA ARG A 261 -0.61 -3.74 17.20
C ARG A 261 -0.80 -3.43 15.73
N ALA A 262 -1.06 -4.44 14.92
CA ALA A 262 -1.22 -4.28 13.48
C ALA A 262 -2.38 -5.12 12.95
N MET A 263 -2.94 -4.70 11.83
CA MET A 263 -3.99 -5.42 11.14
C MET A 263 -3.70 -5.54 9.66
N ALA A 264 -4.26 -6.58 9.06
CA ALA A 264 -4.37 -6.70 7.62
C ALA A 264 -5.74 -7.24 7.24
N LEU A 265 -6.30 -6.75 6.15
CA LEU A 265 -7.59 -7.19 5.61
C LEU A 265 -7.49 -7.49 4.11
N LYS A 266 -8.34 -8.41 3.65
CA LYS A 266 -8.58 -8.75 2.24
C LYS A 266 -10.07 -8.83 1.99
N ILE A 267 -10.60 -8.00 1.09
CA ILE A 267 -11.96 -8.14 0.58
C ILE A 267 -11.95 -9.15 -0.57
N ALA A 268 -12.78 -10.19 -0.51
CA ALA A 268 -12.72 -11.35 -1.40
C ALA A 268 -12.92 -10.97 -2.88
N ASP A 269 -13.89 -10.12 -3.18
CA ASP A 269 -14.21 -9.63 -4.53
C ASP A 269 -13.31 -8.49 -5.00
N GLY A 270 -12.33 -8.10 -4.19
CA GLY A 270 -11.38 -7.05 -4.50
C GLY A 270 -11.91 -5.62 -4.37
N ALA A 271 -13.13 -5.43 -3.85
CA ALA A 271 -13.77 -4.12 -3.80
C ALA A 271 -13.10 -3.15 -2.82
N ASP A 272 -12.68 -2.00 -3.33
CA ASP A 272 -12.05 -0.93 -2.56
C ASP A 272 -13.01 -0.28 -1.53
N ARG A 273 -14.28 -0.10 -1.91
CA ARG A 273 -15.31 0.58 -1.09
C ARG A 273 -15.57 -0.06 0.27
N ALA A 274 -15.16 -1.32 0.46
CA ALA A 274 -15.31 -2.04 1.72
C ALA A 274 -14.09 -1.92 2.65
N ARG A 275 -12.91 -1.51 2.15
CA ARG A 275 -11.67 -1.47 2.92
C ARG A 275 -11.75 -0.48 4.09
N LEU A 276 -12.10 0.77 3.81
CA LEU A 276 -12.04 1.85 4.80
C LEU A 276 -13.07 1.65 5.94
N PRO A 277 -14.36 1.34 5.66
CA PRO A 277 -15.29 0.98 6.72
C PRO A 277 -14.80 -0.18 7.61
N LEU A 278 -14.28 -1.24 7.00
CA LEU A 278 -13.76 -2.40 7.74
C LEU A 278 -12.55 -2.02 8.60
N ALA A 279 -11.58 -1.29 8.05
CA ALA A 279 -10.41 -0.83 8.77
C ALA A 279 -10.79 -0.02 10.02
N ILE A 280 -11.75 0.89 9.90
CA ILE A 280 -12.20 1.72 11.01
C ILE A 280 -12.95 0.88 12.06
N GLY A 281 -13.78 -0.07 11.63
CA GLY A 281 -14.40 -1.03 12.55
C GLY A 281 -13.37 -1.81 13.37
N VAL A 282 -12.28 -2.25 12.73
CA VAL A 282 -11.17 -2.96 13.41
C VAL A 282 -10.42 -2.02 14.35
N LEU A 283 -10.10 -0.80 13.93
CA LEU A 283 -9.45 0.21 14.78
C LEU A 283 -10.25 0.49 16.05
N ARG A 284 -11.59 0.54 15.97
CA ARG A 284 -12.45 0.67 17.16
C ARG A 284 -12.32 -0.50 18.13
N THR A 285 -12.13 -1.73 17.65
CA THR A 285 -11.86 -2.89 18.54
C THR A 285 -10.49 -2.81 19.23
N LEU A 286 -9.61 -1.93 18.75
CA LEU A 286 -8.30 -1.65 19.31
C LEU A 286 -8.28 -0.37 20.17
N ASP A 287 -9.47 0.14 20.53
CA ASP A 287 -9.66 1.38 21.27
C ASP A 287 -9.11 2.63 20.55
N VAL A 288 -9.05 2.59 19.22
CA VAL A 288 -8.67 3.73 18.37
C VAL A 288 -9.90 4.29 17.69
N ALA A 289 -10.40 5.41 18.20
CA ALA A 289 -11.55 6.14 17.67
C ALA A 289 -11.36 7.65 17.85
N ASN A 290 -11.87 8.43 16.89
CA ASN A 290 -11.99 9.89 16.95
C ASN A 290 -12.99 10.36 15.89
N ASP A 291 -13.36 11.64 15.92
CA ASP A 291 -14.37 12.22 15.03
C ASP A 291 -14.02 12.06 13.53
N VAL A 292 -12.74 12.10 13.17
CA VAL A 292 -12.28 11.92 11.78
C VAL A 292 -12.51 10.48 11.33
N LEU A 293 -12.12 9.49 12.13
CA LEU A 293 -12.40 8.08 11.84
C LEU A 293 -13.90 7.80 11.82
N ASP A 294 -14.67 8.41 12.71
CA ASP A 294 -16.11 8.21 12.77
C ASP A 294 -16.83 8.73 11.52
N ALA A 295 -16.36 9.86 10.96
CA ALA A 295 -16.86 10.39 9.69
C ALA A 295 -16.55 9.49 8.49
N LEU A 296 -15.45 8.72 8.55
CA LEU A 296 -15.00 7.82 7.49
C LEU A 296 -15.54 6.37 7.64
N ALA A 297 -16.14 6.05 8.80
CA ALA A 297 -16.58 4.68 9.13
C ALA A 297 -17.68 4.14 8.20
N GLU A 298 -18.39 5.04 7.52
CA GLU A 298 -19.43 4.70 6.56
C GLU A 298 -19.25 5.45 5.24
N SER A 299 -19.02 4.74 4.14
CA SER A 299 -18.98 5.37 2.82
C SER A 299 -20.40 5.62 2.30
N PRO A 300 -20.74 6.84 1.84
CA PRO A 300 -22.10 7.15 1.43
C PRO A 300 -22.51 6.36 0.19
N VAL A 301 -23.71 5.79 0.20
CA VAL A 301 -24.37 5.28 -1.00
C VAL A 301 -25.31 6.37 -1.51
N LEU A 302 -25.09 6.84 -2.73
CA LEU A 302 -25.84 7.95 -3.31
C LEU A 302 -26.98 7.45 -4.23
N GLY A 303 -28.04 8.25 -4.30
CA GLY A 303 -29.14 8.14 -5.25
C GLY A 303 -29.55 9.55 -5.68
N GLY A 304 -29.41 9.86 -6.98
CA GLY A 304 -29.62 11.23 -7.48
C GLY A 304 -28.68 12.28 -6.85
N GLY A 305 -27.48 11.89 -6.42
CA GLY A 305 -26.52 12.76 -5.73
C GLY A 305 -26.77 12.94 -4.23
N VAL A 306 -27.87 12.41 -3.68
CA VAL A 306 -28.19 12.49 -2.25
C VAL A 306 -27.87 11.16 -1.58
N ARG A 307 -27.38 11.20 -0.33
CA ARG A 307 -27.13 9.99 0.46
C ARG A 307 -28.45 9.27 0.74
N VAL A 308 -28.55 8.03 0.26
CA VAL A 308 -29.70 7.12 0.47
C VAL A 308 -29.30 5.86 1.25
N GLY A 309 -28.04 5.77 1.68
CA GLY A 309 -27.51 4.58 2.31
C GLY A 309 -26.03 4.70 2.68
N SER A 310 -25.41 3.56 2.92
CA SER A 310 -24.02 3.46 3.37
C SER A 310 -23.40 2.09 3.08
N VAL A 311 -22.10 2.08 2.82
CA VAL A 311 -21.24 0.91 2.97
C VAL A 311 -20.68 0.94 4.39
N ARG A 312 -20.89 -0.13 5.18
CA ARG A 312 -20.52 -0.16 6.61
C ARG A 312 -20.21 -1.58 7.08
N VAL A 313 -19.50 -1.69 8.20
CA VAL A 313 -19.20 -2.99 8.83
C VAL A 313 -20.49 -3.70 9.21
N LEU A 314 -20.51 -5.01 9.01
CA LEU A 314 -21.62 -5.86 9.40
C LEU A 314 -21.78 -5.82 10.92
N ARG A 315 -22.99 -5.48 11.38
CA ARG A 315 -23.38 -5.50 12.80
C ARG A 315 -23.72 -6.90 13.27
#